data_AF-A0A965V2Y8-F1
#
_entry.id   AF-A0A965V2Y8-F1
#
_cell.length_a   1.000
_cell.length_b   1.000
_cell.length_c   1.000
_cell.angle_alpha   90.00
_cell.angle_beta   90.00
_cell.angle_gamma   90.00
#
_symmetry.space_group_name_H-M   'P 1'
#
loop_
_entity.id
_entity.type
_entity.pdbx_description
1 polymer ?
#
loop_
_entity_poly.entity_id
_entity_poly.type
_entity_poly.pdbx_seq_one_letter_code
_entity_poly.pdbx_strand_id
1 'polypeptide(L)'
;PVRVFDDGKKTYFQMPNEMSVAEAPVLFLIDEHGEPMLVNYRVKGVYYIVDRLFQRAQMRVGKEGIVSIYSKGYEPSLFERLF
;
A
#
# COMPACT_ATOMS: atom_id res chain seq x y z
N PRO A 1 0.48 -1.45 7.50
CA PRO A 1 -0.91 -1.03 7.80
C PRO A 1 -1.64 -2.16 8.53
N VAL A 2 -2.59 -1.85 9.41
CA VAL A 2 -3.43 -2.85 10.12
C VAL A 2 -4.70 -3.20 9.35
N ARG A 3 -5.13 -2.32 8.44
CA ARG A 3 -6.29 -2.52 7.56
C ARG A 3 -6.13 -1.67 6.31
N VAL A 4 -6.63 -2.18 5.18
CA VAL A 4 -6.76 -1.43 3.93
C VAL A 4 -8.18 -1.62 3.40
N PHE A 5 -8.84 -0.53 3.02
CA PHE A 5 -10.19 -0.52 2.48
C PHE A 5 -10.40 0.68 1.58
N ASP A 6 -11.41 0.65 0.72
CA ASP A 6 -11.76 1.75 -0.18
C ASP A 6 -13.22 2.19 -0.03
N ASP A 7 -13.54 3.37 -0.56
CA ASP A 7 -14.91 3.91 -0.66
C ASP A 7 -15.45 3.91 -2.10
N GLY A 8 -14.84 3.11 -2.99
CA GLY A 8 -15.10 3.12 -4.43
C GLY A 8 -14.42 4.26 -5.21
N LYS A 9 -13.75 5.21 -4.55
CA LYS A 9 -12.99 6.29 -5.20
C LYS A 9 -11.58 6.45 -4.63
N LYS A 10 -11.42 6.26 -3.33
CA LYS A 10 -10.19 6.46 -2.55
C LYS A 10 -9.88 5.21 -1.77
N THR A 11 -8.59 4.95 -1.61
CA THR A 11 -8.12 3.87 -0.75
C THR A 11 -7.54 4.42 0.54
N TYR A 12 -7.92 3.80 1.64
CA TYR A 12 -7.55 4.16 3.01
C TYR A 12 -6.68 3.05 3.58
N PHE A 13 -5.44 3.41 3.93
CA PHE A 13 -4.51 2.55 4.64
C PHE A 13 -4.52 2.97 6.10
N GLN A 14 -5.13 2.15 6.96
CA GLN A 14 -5.12 2.37 8.40
C GLN A 14 -3.77 1.94 8.95
N MET A 15 -3.02 2.89 9.49
CA MET A 15 -1.77 2.65 10.20
C MET A 15 -2.06 2.33 11.68
N PRO A 16 -1.15 1.60 12.36
CA PRO A 16 -1.26 1.45 13.81
C PRO A 16 -1.17 2.83 14.50
N ASN A 17 -1.86 3.00 15.64
CA ASN A 17 -1.83 4.24 16.43
C ASN A 17 -0.41 4.60 16.88
N GLU A 18 0.38 3.58 17.22
CA GLU A 18 1.81 3.69 17.52
C GLU A 18 2.57 3.17 16.31
N MET A 19 3.17 4.09 15.55
CA MET A 19 4.10 3.70 14.49
C MET A 19 5.42 3.33 15.18
N SER A 20 5.69 2.04 15.30
CA SER A 20 6.95 1.52 15.88
C SER A 20 8.17 1.69 14.96
N VAL A 21 7.99 2.36 13.82
CA VAL A 21 9.00 2.57 12.79
C VAL A 21 9.44 4.03 12.83
N ALA A 22 10.76 4.27 12.86
CA ALA A 22 11.33 5.62 12.92
C ALA A 22 11.08 6.44 11.64
N GLU A 23 10.80 5.76 10.52
CA GLU A 23 10.58 6.36 9.20
C GLU A 23 9.19 6.02 8.66
N ALA A 24 8.53 7.02 8.06
CA ALA A 24 7.27 6.81 7.37
C ALA A 24 7.49 6.00 6.07
N PRO A 25 6.64 4.98 5.79
CA PRO A 25 6.76 4.18 4.58
C PRO A 25 6.50 4.99 3.31
N VAL A 26 7.22 4.66 2.24
CA VAL A 26 6.92 5.10 0.88
C VAL A 26 5.85 4.19 0.30
N LEU A 27 4.81 4.78 -0.30
CA LEU A 27 3.71 4.04 -0.90
C LEU A 27 3.82 4.04 -2.42
N PHE A 28 3.81 2.83 -2.98
CA PHE A 28 3.77 2.58 -4.42
C PHE A 28 2.47 1.86 -4.77
N LEU A 29 1.87 2.23 -5.88
CA LEU A 29 0.97 1.32 -6.59
C LEU A 29 1.79 0.53 -7.58
N ILE A 30 1.41 -0.72 -7.80
CA ILE A 30 2.06 -1.54 -8.81
C ILE A 30 1.13 -1.61 -10.01
N ASP A 31 1.63 -1.21 -11.17
CA ASP A 31 0.86 -1.27 -12.41
C ASP A 31 0.75 -2.71 -12.96
N GLU A 32 0.08 -2.84 -14.10
CA GLU A 32 -0.15 -4.13 -14.77
C GLU A 32 1.14 -4.78 -15.31
N HIS A 33 2.22 -4.02 -15.48
CA HIS A 33 3.52 -4.51 -15.88
C HIS A 33 4.41 -4.90 -14.70
N GLY A 34 3.96 -4.61 -13.47
CA GLY A 34 4.72 -4.87 -12.27
C GLY A 34 5.62 -3.72 -11.82
N GLU A 35 5.49 -2.56 -12.45
CA GLU A 35 6.36 -1.42 -12.16
C GLU A 35 5.81 -0.58 -10.99
N PRO A 36 6.67 -0.16 -10.05
CA PRO A 36 6.26 0.64 -8.91
C PRO A 36 6.05 2.10 -9.29
N MET A 37 4.80 2.54 -9.20
CA MET A 37 4.40 3.94 -9.36
C MET A 37 4.32 4.64 -8.02
N LEU A 38 5.18 5.64 -7.79
CA LEU A 38 5.07 6.50 -6.62
C LEU A 38 3.72 7.23 -6.64
N VAL A 39 3.02 7.23 -5.51
CA VAL A 39 1.75 7.95 -5.39
C VAL A 39 1.80 9.02 -4.31
N ASN A 40 1.22 10.17 -4.62
CA ASN A 40 0.89 11.15 -3.62
C ASN A 40 -0.24 10.61 -2.74
N TYR A 41 -0.10 10.82 -1.43
CA TYR A 41 -1.10 10.47 -0.44
C TYR A 41 -1.29 11.61 0.55
N ARG A 42 -2.41 11.58 1.27
CA ARG A 42 -2.72 12.51 2.34
C ARG A 42 -2.80 11.77 3.66
N VAL A 43 -2.31 12.36 4.74
CA VAL A 43 -2.42 11.79 6.08
C VAL A 43 -3.58 12.45 6.83
N LYS A 44 -4.47 11.65 7.42
CA LYS A 44 -5.58 12.12 8.27
C LYS A 44 -5.79 11.18 9.44
N GLY A 45 -5.41 11.62 10.65
CA GLY A 45 -5.36 10.74 11.81
C GLY A 45 -4.44 9.55 11.53
N VAL A 46 -4.95 8.32 11.70
CA VAL A 46 -4.22 7.09 11.39
C VAL A 46 -4.28 6.66 9.92
N TYR A 47 -4.94 7.42 9.05
CA TYR A 47 -5.16 7.01 7.67
C TYR A 47 -4.18 7.67 6.72
N TYR A 48 -3.54 6.86 5.89
CA TYR A 48 -2.92 7.31 4.65
C TYR A 48 -3.96 7.13 3.55
N ILE A 49 -4.27 8.21 2.84
CA ILE A 49 -5.38 8.30 1.89
C ILE A 49 -4.81 8.52 0.50
N VAL A 50 -5.10 7.58 -0.39
CA VAL A 50 -4.73 7.62 -1.80
C VAL A 50 -5.98 7.87 -2.63
N ASP A 51 -5.93 8.86 -3.52
CA ASP A 51 -7.08 9.28 -4.33
C ASP A 51 -7.30 8.40 -5.58
N ARG A 52 -7.14 7.08 -5.42
CA ARG A 52 -7.40 6.08 -6.45
C ARG A 52 -7.54 4.67 -5.86
N LEU A 53 -8.15 3.78 -6.65
CA LEU A 53 -8.20 2.34 -6.40
C LEU A 53 -6.96 1.65 -7.01
N PHE A 54 -6.66 0.43 -6.56
CA PHE A 54 -5.56 -0.38 -7.07
C PHE A 54 -5.88 -1.87 -7.03
N GLN A 55 -5.14 -2.67 -7.80
CA GLN A 55 -5.12 -4.13 -7.67
C GLN A 55 -3.95 -4.60 -6.80
N ARG A 56 -2.78 -3.97 -6.98
CA ARG A 56 -1.59 -4.23 -6.17
C ARG A 56 -0.92 -2.93 -5.71
N ALA A 57 -0.39 -2.93 -4.50
CA ALA A 57 0.35 -1.84 -3.90
C ALA A 57 1.51 -2.38 -3.06
N GLN A 58 2.52 -1.55 -2.83
CA GLN A 58 3.65 -1.85 -1.94
C GLN A 58 3.90 -0.67 -1.00
N MET A 59 4.06 -0.98 0.29
CA MET A 59 4.61 -0.05 1.27
C MET A 59 6.05 -0.44 1.55
N ARG A 60 7.00 0.47 1.33
CA ARG A 60 8.44 0.23 1.49
C ARG A 60 8.99 1.10 2.64
N VAL A 61 9.76 0.50 3.53
CA VAL A 61 10.46 1.13 4.66
C VAL A 61 11.94 0.74 4.58
N GLY A 62 12.82 1.74 4.53
CA GLY A 62 14.26 1.50 4.42
C GLY A 62 14.62 0.62 3.21
N LYS A 63 15.66 -0.21 3.36
CA LYS A 63 16.17 -1.06 2.27
C LYS A 63 15.46 -2.40 2.12
N GLU A 64 14.86 -2.94 3.19
CA GLU A 64 14.37 -4.33 3.21
C GLU A 64 12.89 -4.46 3.61
N GLY A 65 12.30 -3.45 4.25
CA GLY A 65 10.92 -3.56 4.73
C GLY A 65 9.93 -3.37 3.60
N ILE A 66 9.46 -4.45 2.96
CA ILE A 66 8.41 -4.38 1.94
C ILE A 66 7.15 -5.09 2.43
N VAL A 67 6.02 -4.40 2.31
CA VAL A 67 4.69 -4.97 2.53
C VAL A 67 3.91 -4.86 1.23
N SER A 68 3.68 -6.01 0.58
CA SER A 68 2.82 -6.12 -0.60
C SER A 68 1.35 -6.26 -0.19
N ILE A 69 0.48 -5.49 -0.84
CA ILE A 69 -0.95 -5.38 -0.55
C ILE A 69 -1.70 -5.64 -1.85
N TYR A 70 -2.69 -6.53 -1.80
CA TYR A 70 -3.51 -6.90 -2.95
C TYR A 70 -4.96 -6.58 -2.65
N SER A 71 -5.68 -6.06 -3.64
CA SER A 71 -7.11 -5.79 -3.51
C SER A 71 -7.90 -7.10 -3.40
N LYS A 72 -9.08 -7.00 -2.78
CA LYS A 72 -9.95 -8.16 -2.62
C LYS A 72 -10.40 -8.66 -4.00
N GLY A 73 -10.11 -9.92 -4.30
CA GLY A 73 -10.43 -10.55 -5.59
C GLY A 73 -9.29 -10.55 -6.61
N TYR A 74 -8.15 -9.92 -6.28
CA TYR A 74 -6.93 -10.11 -7.06
C TYR A 74 -6.22 -11.40 -6.61
N GLU A 75 -5.94 -12.29 -7.57
CA GLU A 75 -5.19 -13.52 -7.33
C GLU A 75 -3.74 -13.33 -7.81
N PRO A 76 -2.79 -13.00 -6.92
CA PRO A 76 -1.41 -12.86 -7.33
C PRO A 76 -0.83 -14.21 -7.74
N SER A 77 -0.06 -14.18 -8.82
CA SER A 77 0.71 -15.33 -9.28
C SER A 77 1.72 -15.78 -8.21
N LEU A 78 2.21 -17.02 -8.33
CA LEU A 78 3.23 -17.53 -7.41
C LEU A 78 4.47 -16.64 -7.39
N PHE A 79 4.88 -16.14 -8.55
CA PHE A 79 6.02 -15.23 -8.68
C PHE A 79 5.80 -13.94 -7.87
N GLU A 80 4.63 -13.30 -8.03
CA GLU A 80 4.30 -12.06 -7.32
C GLU A 80 4.06 -12.22 -5.81
N ARG A 81 3.92 -13.46 -5.31
CA ARG A 81 3.84 -13.74 -3.88
C ARG A 81 5.21 -13.91 -3.24
N LEU A 82 6.20 -14.30 -4.03
CA LEU A 82 7.56 -14.61 -3.58
C LEU A 82 8.50 -13.40 -3.69
N PHE A 83 8.19 -12.45 -4.57
CA PHE A 83 8.98 -11.26 -4.90
C PHE A 83 8.08 -10.02 -4.95
#